data_AF-A0A7C4G879-F1
#
_entry.id   AF-A0A7C4G879-F1
#
_cell.length_a   1.000
_cell.length_b   1.000
_cell.length_c   1.000
_cell.angle_alpha   90.00
_cell.angle_beta   90.00
_cell.angle_gamma   90.00
#
_symmetry.space_group_name_H-M   'P 1'
#
loop_
_entity.id
_entity.type
_entity.pdbx_description
1 polymer ?
#
loop_
_entity_poly.entity_id
_entity_poly.type
_entity_poly.pdbx_seq_one_letter_code
_entity_poly.pdbx_strand_id
1 'polypeptide(L)'
;LGVFLWRDNDPVHFRDLPTALLTLFSVVTLEGWTEIMSAQMYGSDAVGLANPTGLPMRPAARPVLAAVYFVSFVLLGTMIMLNLFIGVIVGSMSEAQAERDRLLAQMAPASDELTELERQVDGLREQVRRLRMRGAAGRG
;
A
#
# COMPACT_ATOMS: atom_id res chain seq x y z
N LEU A 1 18.60 18.67 10.49
CA LEU A 1 19.93 18.50 9.86
C LEU A 1 20.01 19.19 8.50
N GLY A 2 19.07 18.95 7.56
CA GLY A 2 19.10 19.57 6.23
C GLY A 2 19.35 21.08 6.20
N VAL A 3 18.61 21.88 6.99
CA VAL A 3 18.84 23.34 7.10
C VAL A 3 20.29 23.68 7.47
N PHE A 4 20.86 23.02 8.47
CA PHE A 4 22.23 23.31 8.92
C PHE A 4 23.30 22.86 7.91
N LEU A 5 23.01 21.83 7.11
CA LEU A 5 23.97 21.27 6.16
C LEU A 5 23.96 21.99 4.82
N TRP A 6 22.78 22.43 4.37
CA TRP A 6 22.52 22.80 2.98
C TRP A 6 22.05 24.24 2.77
N ARG A 7 21.61 24.95 3.81
CA ARG A 7 21.06 26.33 3.70
C ARG A 7 21.91 27.28 2.88
N ASP A 8 23.22 27.26 3.08
CA ASP A 8 24.13 28.19 2.42
C ASP A 8 24.30 27.86 0.94
N ASN A 9 24.32 26.56 0.59
CA ASN A 9 24.40 26.11 -0.80
C ASN A 9 23.05 26.30 -1.51
N ASP A 10 21.95 25.98 -0.84
CA ASP A 10 20.61 25.91 -1.40
C ASP A 10 19.55 26.50 -0.45
N PRO A 11 19.41 27.83 -0.42
CA PRO A 11 18.36 28.51 0.33
C PRO A 11 16.97 28.33 -0.30
N VAL A 12 16.86 27.81 -1.52
CA VAL A 12 15.54 27.56 -2.14
C VAL A 12 14.86 26.40 -1.44
N HIS A 13 15.61 25.35 -1.10
CA HIS A 13 15.10 24.14 -0.46
C HIS A 13 15.36 24.07 1.05
N PHE A 14 16.43 24.69 1.55
CA PHE A 14 16.89 24.48 2.94
C PHE A 14 17.02 25.75 3.77
N ARG A 15 16.40 26.87 3.38
CA ARG A 15 16.49 28.15 4.12
C ARG A 15 16.06 28.03 5.59
N ASP A 16 14.91 27.43 5.82
CA ASP A 16 14.26 27.31 7.12
C ASP A 16 13.62 25.93 7.29
N LEU A 17 13.19 25.64 8.51
CA LEU A 17 12.67 24.32 8.85
C LEU A 17 11.41 23.95 8.04
N PRO A 18 10.37 24.81 7.91
CA PRO A 18 9.23 24.52 7.06
C PRO A 18 9.59 24.22 5.60
N THR A 19 10.43 25.04 4.97
CA THR A 19 10.85 24.81 3.58
C THR A 19 11.60 23.49 3.45
N ALA A 20 12.54 23.21 4.37
CA ALA A 20 13.27 21.94 4.38
C ALA A 20 12.36 20.73 4.60
N LEU A 21 11.31 20.85 5.41
CA LEU A 21 10.32 19.79 5.60
C LEU A 21 9.54 19.50 4.32
N LEU A 22 9.14 20.53 3.58
CA LEU A 22 8.47 20.37 2.28
C LEU A 22 9.39 19.73 1.24
N THR A 23 10.66 20.15 1.19
CA THR A 23 11.66 19.51 0.33
C THR A 23 11.83 18.04 0.70
N LEU A 24 11.95 17.71 1.99
CA LEU A 24 12.09 16.32 2.44
C LEU A 24 10.82 15.50 2.16
N PHE A 25 9.64 16.12 2.16
CA PHE A 25 8.42 15.48 1.71
C PHE A 25 8.49 15.10 0.22
N SER A 26 8.88 16.03 -0.66
CA SER A 26 9.10 15.68 -2.09
C SER A 26 10.19 14.61 -2.28
N VAL A 27 11.26 14.66 -1.48
CA VAL A 27 12.31 13.63 -1.51
C VAL A 27 11.77 12.26 -1.11
N VAL A 28 10.91 12.17 -0.08
CA VAL A 28 10.35 10.88 0.35
C VAL A 28 9.33 10.29 -0.64
N THR A 29 8.66 11.15 -1.40
CA THR A 29 7.77 10.74 -2.51
C THR A 29 8.54 10.48 -3.81
N LEU A 30 9.87 10.59 -3.78
CA LEU A 30 10.78 10.41 -4.93
C LEU A 30 10.58 11.44 -6.05
N GLU A 31 10.03 12.61 -5.72
CA GLU A 31 9.87 13.71 -6.67
C GLU A 31 11.10 14.63 -6.63
N GLY A 32 11.80 14.78 -7.76
CA GLY A 32 12.91 15.74 -7.91
C GLY A 32 14.11 15.51 -6.98
N TRP A 33 14.17 14.36 -6.31
CA TRP A 33 15.17 14.10 -5.26
C TRP A 33 16.59 14.00 -5.80
N THR A 34 16.75 13.51 -7.03
CA THR A 34 18.03 13.41 -7.71
C THR A 34 18.63 14.78 -8.03
N GLU A 35 17.78 15.73 -8.39
CA GLU A 35 18.12 17.12 -8.71
C GLU A 35 18.48 17.88 -7.44
N ILE A 36 17.72 17.68 -6.36
CA ILE A 36 18.03 18.25 -5.04
C ILE A 36 19.37 17.72 -4.54
N MET A 37 19.60 16.40 -4.65
CA MET A 37 20.87 15.77 -4.29
C MET A 37 22.02 16.27 -5.16
N SER A 38 21.83 16.37 -6.48
CA SER A 38 22.88 16.80 -7.41
C SER A 38 23.27 18.26 -7.16
N ALA A 39 22.32 19.13 -6.82
CA ALA A 39 22.60 20.50 -6.41
C ALA A 39 23.48 20.59 -5.16
N GLN A 40 23.33 19.67 -4.21
CA GLN A 40 24.20 19.60 -3.03
C GLN A 40 25.55 18.92 -3.32
N MET A 41 25.56 17.98 -4.27
CA MET A 41 26.74 17.23 -4.66
C MET A 41 27.74 18.08 -5.44
N TYR A 42 27.26 18.86 -6.41
CA TYR A 42 28.10 19.66 -7.31
C TYR A 42 28.18 21.14 -6.95
N GLY A 43 27.32 21.61 -6.03
CA GLY A 43 27.18 23.03 -5.73
C GLY A 43 26.06 23.67 -6.58
N SER A 44 25.40 24.68 -6.02
CA SER A 44 24.24 25.32 -6.65
C SER A 44 24.56 26.11 -7.93
N ASP A 45 25.81 26.52 -8.13
CA ASP A 45 26.32 27.17 -9.33
C ASP A 45 26.52 26.19 -10.50
N ALA A 46 27.06 25.00 -10.20
CA ALA A 46 27.38 23.99 -11.21
C ALA A 46 26.13 23.41 -11.89
N VAL A 47 25.01 23.36 -11.17
CA VAL A 47 23.73 22.82 -11.68
C VAL A 47 22.78 23.91 -12.19
N GLY A 48 23.15 25.19 -12.09
CA GLY A 48 22.30 26.31 -12.51
C GLY A 48 20.99 26.40 -11.72
N LEU A 49 21.05 26.15 -10.41
CA LEU A 49 19.85 26.17 -9.56
C LEU A 49 19.19 27.55 -9.63
N ALA A 50 17.94 27.60 -10.07
CA ALA A 50 17.18 28.84 -10.11
C ALA A 50 17.07 29.41 -8.70
N ASN A 51 17.43 30.69 -8.52
CA ASN A 51 17.35 31.38 -7.24
C ASN A 51 16.24 32.46 -7.25
N PRO A 52 14.96 32.07 -7.25
CA PRO A 52 13.86 33.05 -7.19
C PRO A 52 13.82 33.78 -5.84
N THR A 53 14.52 33.27 -4.81
CA THR A 53 14.53 33.88 -3.47
C THR A 53 15.36 35.15 -3.39
N GLY A 54 16.29 35.36 -4.33
CA GLY A 54 17.25 36.48 -4.30
C GLY A 54 18.22 36.44 -3.12
N LEU A 55 18.21 35.37 -2.31
CA LEU A 55 19.09 35.21 -1.17
C LEU A 55 20.51 34.86 -1.63
N PRO A 56 21.55 35.31 -0.92
CA PRO A 56 22.92 34.96 -1.27
C PRO A 56 23.10 33.44 -1.19
N MET A 57 23.46 32.83 -2.31
CA MET A 57 23.91 31.44 -2.39
C MET A 57 25.42 31.40 -2.24
N ARG A 58 25.91 30.46 -1.44
CA ARG A 58 27.32 30.13 -1.29
C ARG A 58 27.51 28.70 -1.76
N PRO A 59 27.77 28.50 -3.07
CA PRO A 59 27.91 27.18 -3.63
C PRO A 59 29.00 26.39 -2.90
N ALA A 60 28.67 25.18 -2.48
CA ALA A 60 29.56 24.30 -1.76
C ALA A 60 29.27 22.85 -2.16
N ALA A 61 30.12 22.30 -3.01
CA ALA A 61 30.04 20.91 -3.43
C ALA A 61 30.39 19.98 -2.26
N ARG A 62 29.47 19.08 -1.89
CA ARG A 62 29.70 18.06 -0.84
C ARG A 62 29.21 16.68 -1.32
N PRO A 63 29.89 16.05 -2.29
CA PRO A 63 29.40 14.85 -2.98
C PRO A 63 29.12 13.68 -2.04
N VAL A 64 30.08 13.34 -1.19
CA VAL A 64 29.95 12.19 -0.28
C VAL A 64 28.85 12.43 0.75
N LEU A 65 28.81 13.62 1.35
CA LEU A 65 27.82 13.95 2.38
C LEU A 65 26.40 14.03 1.80
N ALA A 66 26.26 14.59 0.59
CA ALA A 66 24.98 14.65 -0.10
C ALA A 66 24.46 13.25 -0.41
N ALA A 67 25.29 12.39 -1.02
CA ALA A 67 24.91 11.02 -1.33
C ALA A 67 24.48 10.26 -0.06
N VAL A 68 25.27 10.30 1.02
CA VAL A 68 24.93 9.63 2.27
C VAL A 68 23.63 10.17 2.87
N TYR A 69 23.43 11.49 2.89
CA TYR A 69 22.23 12.10 3.45
C TYR A 69 20.96 11.73 2.67
N PHE A 70 20.94 11.93 1.35
CA PHE A 70 19.73 11.72 0.54
C PHE A 70 19.43 10.25 0.29
N VAL A 71 20.45 9.42 0.00
CA VAL A 71 20.23 7.98 -0.25
C VAL A 71 19.75 7.28 1.02
N SER A 72 20.34 7.57 2.19
CA SER A 72 19.87 6.97 3.46
C SER A 72 18.45 7.42 3.82
N PHE A 73 18.13 8.70 3.59
CA PHE A 73 16.79 9.24 3.84
C PHE A 73 15.74 8.60 2.91
N VAL A 74 16.04 8.45 1.62
CA VAL A 74 15.16 7.78 0.65
C VAL A 74 14.97 6.31 1.01
N LEU A 75 16.04 5.57 1.33
CA LEU A 75 15.94 4.16 1.72
C LEU A 75 15.07 4.00 2.97
N LEU A 76 15.35 4.77 4.03
CA LEU A 76 14.59 4.68 5.28
C LEU A 76 13.13 5.12 5.08
N GLY A 77 12.91 6.23 4.38
CA GLY A 77 11.58 6.78 4.14
C GLY A 77 10.72 5.85 3.29
N THR A 78 11.27 5.28 2.22
CA THR A 78 10.54 4.31 1.39
C THR A 78 10.24 3.02 2.15
N MET A 79 11.16 2.51 2.98
CA MET A 79 10.87 1.35 3.84
C MET A 79 9.71 1.63 4.80
N ILE A 80 9.68 2.81 5.43
CA ILE A 80 8.58 3.21 6.32
C ILE A 80 7.26 3.31 5.54
N MET A 81 7.27 3.96 4.38
CA MET A 81 6.07 4.10 3.53
C MET A 81 5.54 2.75 3.06
N LEU A 82 6.42 1.83 2.65
CA LEU A 82 6.05 0.47 2.26
C LEU A 82 5.46 -0.31 3.44
N ASN A 83 6.08 -0.24 4.61
CA ASN A 83 5.57 -0.91 5.80
C ASN A 83 4.18 -0.40 6.20
N LEU A 84 3.95 0.92 6.12
CA LEU A 84 2.64 1.51 6.37
C LEU A 84 1.61 1.03 5.34
N PHE A 85 1.97 1.02 4.06
CA PHE A 85 1.10 0.57 2.98
C PHE A 85 0.70 -0.90 3.13
N ILE A 86 1.68 -1.76 3.45
CA ILE A 86 1.43 -3.18 3.74
C ILE A 86 0.50 -3.31 4.94
N GLY A 87 0.72 -2.55 6.01
CA GLY A 87 -0.14 -2.55 7.20
C GLY A 87 -1.60 -2.22 6.86
N VAL A 88 -1.82 -1.18 6.05
CA VAL A 88 -3.17 -0.78 5.62
C VAL A 88 -3.83 -1.84 4.75
N ILE A 89 -3.10 -2.41 3.77
CA ILE A 89 -3.64 -3.46 2.90
C ILE A 89 -4.01 -4.70 3.70
N VAL A 90 -3.11 -5.17 4.56
CA VAL A 90 -3.35 -6.38 5.37
C VAL A 90 -4.52 -6.17 6.30
N GLY A 91 -4.64 -4.98 6.93
CA GLY A 91 -5.80 -4.62 7.72
C GLY A 91 -7.11 -4.70 6.92
N SER A 92 -7.14 -4.05 5.76
CA SER A 92 -8.32 -4.06 4.88
C SER A 92 -8.69 -5.47 4.37
N MET A 93 -7.69 -6.28 4.00
CA MET A 93 -7.91 -7.68 3.59
C MET A 93 -8.41 -8.53 4.76
N SER A 94 -7.87 -8.33 5.96
CA SER A 94 -8.30 -9.05 7.16
C SER A 94 -9.75 -8.71 7.52
N GLU A 95 -10.16 -7.45 7.41
CA GLU A 95 -11.55 -7.03 7.62
C GLU A 95 -12.50 -7.65 6.58
N ALA A 96 -12.11 -7.62 5.30
CA ALA A 96 -12.89 -8.21 4.22
C ALA A 96 -13.04 -9.74 4.36
N GLN A 97 -11.97 -10.44 4.78
CA GLN A 97 -12.01 -11.87 5.07
C GLN A 97 -12.91 -12.18 6.26
N ALA A 98 -12.80 -11.41 7.35
CA ALA A 98 -13.65 -11.59 8.53
C ALA A 98 -15.15 -11.43 8.20
N GLU A 99 -15.51 -10.48 7.34
CA GLU A 99 -16.89 -10.32 6.90
C GLU A 99 -17.35 -11.47 6.00
N ARG A 100 -16.52 -11.92 5.06
CA ARG A 100 -16.80 -13.09 4.23
C ARG A 100 -17.06 -14.35 5.08
N ASP A 101 -16.23 -14.60 6.09
CA ASP A 101 -16.35 -15.76 6.96
C ASP A 101 -17.64 -15.71 7.79
N ARG A 102 -18.06 -14.52 8.25
CA ARG A 102 -19.36 -14.32 8.92
C ARG A 102 -20.54 -14.62 7.99
N LEU A 103 -20.49 -14.19 6.74
CA LEU A 103 -21.54 -14.47 5.76
C LEU A 103 -21.64 -15.97 5.48
N LEU A 104 -20.50 -16.65 5.31
CA LEU A 104 -20.48 -18.11 5.15
C LEU A 104 -21.05 -18.82 6.37
N ALA A 105 -20.72 -18.36 7.59
CA ALA A 105 -21.28 -18.92 8.82
C ALA A 105 -22.80 -18.72 8.92
N GLN A 106 -23.34 -17.60 8.41
CA GLN A 106 -24.79 -17.36 8.36
C GLN A 106 -25.49 -18.22 7.29
N MET A 107 -24.81 -18.53 6.18
CA MET A 107 -25.36 -19.36 5.10
C MET A 107 -25.26 -20.86 5.40
N ALA A 108 -24.32 -21.28 6.24
CA ALA A 108 -24.11 -22.68 6.62
C ALA A 108 -25.40 -23.43 7.06
N PRO A 109 -26.23 -22.90 7.98
CA PRO A 109 -27.47 -23.60 8.36
C PRO A 109 -28.48 -23.70 7.21
N ALA A 110 -28.57 -22.71 6.32
CA ALA A 110 -29.48 -22.76 5.17
C ALA A 110 -29.02 -23.80 4.13
N SER A 111 -27.71 -23.94 3.91
CA SER A 111 -27.17 -25.00 3.03
C SER A 111 -27.36 -26.39 3.60
N ASP A 112 -27.24 -26.56 4.92
CA ASP A 112 -27.49 -27.84 5.59
C ASP A 112 -28.97 -28.24 5.47
N GLU A 113 -29.88 -27.30 5.67
CA GLU A 113 -31.32 -27.53 5.54
C GLU A 113 -31.73 -27.93 4.11
N LEU A 114 -31.17 -27.25 3.09
CA LEU A 114 -31.38 -27.61 1.68
C LEU A 114 -30.88 -29.04 1.38
N THR A 115 -29.71 -29.40 1.90
CA THR A 115 -29.11 -30.73 1.70
C THR A 115 -29.98 -31.83 2.33
N GLU A 116 -30.56 -31.57 3.51
CA GLU A 116 -31.49 -32.48 4.17
C GLU A 116 -32.80 -32.65 3.37
N LEU A 117 -33.33 -31.55 2.83
CA LEU A 117 -34.54 -31.58 2.01
C LEU A 117 -34.34 -32.38 0.72
N GLU A 118 -33.20 -32.23 0.05
CA GLU A 118 -32.84 -33.04 -1.13
C GLU A 118 -32.82 -34.54 -0.81
N ARG A 119 -32.22 -34.93 0.32
CA ARG A 119 -32.24 -36.33 0.79
C ARG A 119 -33.65 -36.87 1.01
N GLN A 120 -34.54 -36.06 1.58
CA GLN A 120 -35.93 -36.44 1.79
C GLN A 120 -36.67 -36.64 0.47
N VAL A 121 -36.48 -35.75 -0.50
CA VAL A 121 -37.06 -35.87 -1.85
C VAL A 121 -36.62 -37.15 -2.55
N ASP A 122 -35.33 -37.50 -2.47
CA ASP A 122 -34.82 -38.72 -3.09
C ASP A 122 -35.35 -39.99 -2.40
N GLY A 123 -35.47 -39.97 -1.07
CA GLY A 123 -36.11 -41.04 -0.31
C GLY A 123 -37.58 -41.27 -0.73
N LEU A 124 -38.34 -40.19 -0.90
CA LEU A 124 -39.72 -40.21 -1.39
C LEU A 124 -39.83 -40.78 -2.80
N ARG A 125 -38.96 -40.36 -3.72
CA ARG A 125 -38.92 -40.89 -5.10
C ARG A 125 -38.72 -42.40 -5.13
N GLU A 126 -37.82 -42.91 -4.29
CA GLU A 126 -37.54 -44.35 -4.22
C GLU A 126 -38.72 -45.13 -3.62
N GLN A 127 -39.44 -44.56 -2.64
CA GLN A 127 -40.69 -45.15 -2.13
C GLN A 127 -41.75 -45.25 -3.23
N VAL A 128 -41.97 -44.18 -4.00
CA VAL A 128 -42.92 -44.17 -5.12
C VAL A 128 -42.53 -45.22 -6.17
N ARG A 129 -41.24 -45.35 -6.49
CA ARG A 129 -40.74 -46.36 -7.42
C ARG A 129 -41.03 -47.78 -6.95
N ARG A 130 -40.80 -48.07 -5.66
CA ARG A 130 -41.12 -49.38 -5.05
C ARG A 130 -42.61 -49.69 -5.07
N LEU A 131 -43.47 -48.70 -4.80
CA LEU A 131 -44.93 -48.87 -4.87
C LEU A 131 -45.41 -49.15 -6.30
N ARG A 132 -44.86 -48.44 -7.30
CA ARG A 132 -45.14 -48.73 -8.73
C ARG A 132 -44.73 -50.15 -9.12
N MET A 133 -43.55 -50.61 -8.70
CA MET A 133 -43.08 -51.97 -8.96
C MET A 133 -43.98 -53.03 -8.32
N ARG A 134 -44.43 -52.82 -7.08
CA ARG A 134 -45.38 -53.72 -6.40
C ARG A 134 -46.76 -53.73 -7.07
N GLY A 135 -47.27 -52.57 -7.47
CA GLY A 135 -48.55 -52.46 -8.18
C GLY A 135 -48.54 -53.11 -9.58
N ALA A 136 -47.37 -53.15 -10.25
CA ALA A 136 -47.19 -53.85 -11.51
C ALA A 136 -47.11 -55.38 -11.33
N ALA A 137 -46.53 -55.86 -10.23
CA ALA A 137 -46.42 -57.29 -9.92
C ALA A 137 -47.74 -57.93 -9.45
N GLY A 138 -48.67 -57.13 -8.88
CA GLY A 138 -49.96 -57.62 -8.38
C GLY A 138 -51.10 -57.68 -9.40
N ARG A 139 -50.83 -57.48 -10.71
CA ARG A 139 -51.85 -57.51 -11.79
C ARG A 139 -51.63 -58.60 -12.85
N GLY A 140 -50.68 -59.51 -12.64
CA GLY A 140 -50.53 -60.74 -13.44
C GLY A 140 -51.14 -61.93 -12.71
#